data_AF-A0A5N6JQ46-F1
#
_entry.id   AF-A0A5N6JQ46-F1
#
_cell.length_a   1.000
_cell.length_b   1.000
_cell.length_c   1.000
_cell.angle_alpha   90.00
_cell.angle_beta   90.00
_cell.angle_gamma   90.00
#
_symmetry.space_group_name_H-M   'P 1'
#
loop_
_entity.id
_entity.type
_entity.pdbx_description
1 polymer ?
#
loop_
_entity_poly.entity_id
_entity_poly.type
_entity_poly.pdbx_seq_one_letter_code
_entity_poly.pdbx_strand_id
1 'polypeptide(L)'
;MLAAFNTNTAACTGMLGWVVVDFIKHGGRFSLVGACEGAIAGFVGITPAAGYVSVWLAAVIGFITAVVCASLQNLNEWLHIDEGMDVFKLHGVGGMVGSFLIGIFATSSISMLDGVTSAPGGIDGNGTQVGKQFAEITAISAYSFLVSCALLYILKFIPGMHLRVTEEAEIQGLDVDQFFDEQIGDWAIFDELDQRKMVFEASSPRTPPVQDVRETIKQTMKA
;
A
#
# COMPACT_ATOMS: atom_id res chain seq x y z
N MET A 1 -26.66 -4.99 0.44
CA MET A 1 -26.12 -3.72 -0.09
C MET A 1 -25.55 -2.78 0.98
N LEU A 2 -26.09 -2.78 2.22
CA LEU A 2 -25.58 -1.90 3.30
C LEU A 2 -24.06 -2.01 3.53
N ALA A 3 -23.50 -3.23 3.56
CA ALA A 3 -22.07 -3.42 3.77
C ALA A 3 -21.19 -2.71 2.72
N ALA A 4 -21.63 -2.65 1.46
CA ALA A 4 -20.91 -1.93 0.41
C ALA A 4 -20.92 -0.40 0.66
N PHE A 5 -22.05 0.15 1.10
CA PHE A 5 -22.14 1.56 1.50
C PHE A 5 -21.25 1.87 2.70
N ASN A 6 -21.31 1.03 3.75
CA ASN A 6 -20.45 1.16 4.92
C ASN A 6 -18.97 1.15 4.54
N THR A 7 -18.58 0.24 3.64
CA THR A 7 -17.20 0.10 3.15
C THR A 7 -16.74 1.37 2.43
N ASN A 8 -17.53 1.91 1.50
CA ASN A 8 -17.21 3.14 0.80
C ASN A 8 -17.16 4.36 1.73
N THR A 9 -18.16 4.50 2.61
CA THR A 9 -18.22 5.62 3.57
C THR A 9 -17.04 5.61 4.54
N ALA A 10 -16.64 4.44 5.05
CA ALA A 10 -15.48 4.31 5.92
C ALA A 10 -14.17 4.66 5.19
N ALA A 11 -14.03 4.30 3.91
CA ALA A 11 -12.86 4.68 3.11
C ALA A 11 -12.76 6.19 2.90
N CYS A 12 -13.88 6.85 2.54
CA CYS A 12 -13.91 8.30 2.38
C CYS A 12 -13.54 9.03 3.68
N THR A 13 -14.07 8.56 4.81
CA THR A 13 -13.82 9.19 6.12
C THR A 13 -12.47 8.83 6.71
N GLY A 14 -11.92 7.64 6.40
CA GLY A 14 -10.55 7.28 6.71
C GLY A 14 -9.54 8.16 5.96
N MET A 15 -9.76 8.40 4.67
CA MET A 15 -8.98 9.36 3.89
C MET A 15 -8.97 10.74 4.56
N LEU A 16 -10.14 11.26 4.93
CA LEU A 16 -10.25 12.55 5.63
C LEU A 16 -9.53 12.53 6.98
N GLY A 17 -9.67 11.45 7.76
CA GLY A 17 -9.03 11.31 9.07
C GLY A 17 -7.51 11.39 8.98
N TRP A 18 -6.91 10.67 8.03
CA TRP A 18 -5.47 10.72 7.81
C TRP A 18 -5.00 12.08 7.32
N VAL A 19 -5.70 12.65 6.33
CA VAL A 19 -5.37 13.96 5.78
C VAL A 19 -5.41 15.06 6.85
N VAL A 20 -6.37 15.00 7.79
CA VAL A 20 -6.42 15.94 8.92
C VAL A 20 -5.19 15.77 9.82
N VAL A 21 -4.78 14.54 10.11
CA VAL A 21 -3.57 14.29 10.92
C VAL A 21 -2.33 14.81 10.21
N ASP A 22 -2.18 14.55 8.92
CA ASP A 22 -1.06 15.04 8.12
C ASP A 22 -1.03 16.56 8.06
N PHE A 23 -2.18 17.19 7.86
CA PHE A 23 -2.31 18.63 7.84
C PHE A 23 -1.84 19.26 9.16
N ILE A 24 -2.22 18.66 10.29
CA ILE A 24 -1.81 19.13 11.62
C ILE A 24 -0.31 18.90 11.85
N LYS A 25 0.21 17.69 11.52
CA LYS A 25 1.60 17.32 11.76
C LYS A 25 2.60 18.04 10.85
N HIS A 26 2.23 18.31 9.60
CA HIS A 26 3.11 18.88 8.58
C HIS A 26 2.87 20.36 8.31
N GLY A 27 2.26 21.09 9.25
CA GLY A 27 2.13 22.55 9.19
C GLY A 27 1.26 23.05 8.03
N GLY A 28 0.15 22.36 7.76
CA GLY A 28 -0.83 22.75 6.76
C GLY A 28 -0.62 22.14 5.37
N ARG A 29 0.19 21.08 5.25
CA ARG A 29 0.46 20.38 3.98
C ARG A 29 -0.39 19.12 3.85
N PHE A 30 -0.81 18.84 2.62
CA PHE A 30 -1.60 17.65 2.28
C PHE A 30 -0.69 16.59 1.65
N SER A 31 -0.79 15.34 2.12
CA SER A 31 -0.09 14.19 1.52
C SER A 31 -1.05 13.38 0.66
N LEU A 32 -0.68 13.12 -0.61
CA LEU A 32 -1.42 12.20 -1.46
C LEU A 32 -1.26 10.75 -0.98
N VAL A 33 -0.04 10.38 -0.58
CA VAL A 33 0.26 9.05 -0.04
C VAL A 33 -0.56 8.82 1.23
N GLY A 34 -0.56 9.79 2.16
CA GLY A 34 -1.34 9.72 3.38
C GLY A 34 -2.86 9.65 3.12
N ALA A 35 -3.37 10.33 2.08
CA ALA A 35 -4.77 10.20 1.68
C ALA A 35 -5.11 8.76 1.23
N CYS A 36 -4.24 8.13 0.44
CA CYS A 36 -4.40 6.74 0.00
C CYS A 36 -4.29 5.76 1.18
N GLU A 37 -3.30 5.94 2.07
CA GLU A 37 -3.12 5.15 3.29
C GLU A 37 -4.32 5.30 4.23
N GLY A 38 -4.88 6.51 4.35
CA GLY A 38 -6.11 6.79 5.08
C GLY A 38 -7.32 6.04 4.53
N ALA A 39 -7.46 5.99 3.20
CA ALA A 39 -8.52 5.19 2.58
C ALA A 39 -8.36 3.69 2.90
N ILE A 40 -7.14 3.17 2.82
CA ILE A 40 -6.82 1.78 3.19
C ILE A 40 -7.10 1.53 4.67
N ALA A 41 -6.67 2.40 5.58
CA ALA A 41 -6.97 2.30 7.00
C ALA A 41 -8.48 2.28 7.27
N GLY A 42 -9.25 3.10 6.54
CA GLY A 42 -10.71 3.08 6.57
C GLY A 42 -11.30 1.74 6.13
N PHE A 43 -10.81 1.16 5.02
CA PHE A 43 -11.21 -0.19 4.57
C PHE A 43 -10.86 -1.27 5.59
N VAL A 44 -9.65 -1.23 6.16
CA VAL A 44 -9.22 -2.21 7.17
C VAL A 44 -10.11 -2.11 8.40
N GLY A 45 -10.33 -0.90 8.92
CA GLY A 45 -11.13 -0.69 10.14
C GLY A 45 -12.57 -1.15 10.00
N ILE A 46 -13.20 -0.94 8.84
CA ILE A 46 -14.59 -1.34 8.61
C ILE A 46 -14.76 -2.83 8.25
N THR A 47 -13.70 -3.51 7.80
CA THR A 47 -13.74 -4.91 7.37
C THR A 47 -14.49 -5.84 8.36
N PRO A 48 -14.18 -5.84 9.67
CA PRO A 48 -14.92 -6.69 10.61
C PRO A 48 -16.37 -6.21 10.82
N ALA A 49 -16.63 -4.90 10.67
CA ALA A 49 -17.86 -4.24 11.10
C ALA A 49 -18.89 -3.99 9.98
N ALA A 50 -18.53 -4.15 8.71
CA ALA A 50 -19.30 -3.66 7.57
C ALA A 50 -20.76 -4.13 7.53
N GLY A 51 -21.06 -5.33 8.03
CA GLY A 51 -22.41 -5.90 8.10
C GLY A 51 -23.17 -5.66 9.41
N TYR A 52 -22.56 -5.01 10.40
CA TYR A 52 -23.06 -4.99 11.78
C TYR A 52 -23.36 -3.59 12.32
N VAL A 53 -22.97 -2.55 11.59
CA VAL A 53 -23.06 -1.15 12.04
C VAL A 53 -23.84 -0.29 11.05
N SER A 54 -24.40 0.82 11.53
CA SER A 54 -25.04 1.81 10.67
C SER A 54 -24.01 2.61 9.86
N VAL A 55 -24.44 3.25 8.76
CA VAL A 55 -23.57 4.06 7.88
C VAL A 55 -22.85 5.18 8.62
N TRP A 56 -23.52 5.81 9.59
CA TRP A 56 -22.91 6.85 10.43
C TRP A 56 -21.81 6.31 11.33
N LEU A 57 -22.00 5.11 11.90
CA LEU A 57 -20.97 4.46 12.69
C LEU A 57 -19.82 3.94 11.82
N ALA A 58 -20.10 3.53 10.57
CA ALA A 58 -19.06 3.19 9.61
C ALA A 58 -18.14 4.38 9.30
N ALA A 59 -18.70 5.59 9.13
CA ALA A 59 -17.93 6.83 9.01
C ALA A 59 -17.02 7.09 10.22
N VAL A 60 -17.55 6.89 11.43
CA VAL A 60 -16.79 7.08 12.68
C VAL A 60 -15.66 6.05 12.80
N ILE A 61 -15.92 4.78 12.49
CA ILE A 61 -14.91 3.72 12.51
C ILE A 61 -13.79 4.01 11.52
N GLY A 62 -14.12 4.38 10.28
CA GLY A 62 -13.14 4.72 9.26
C GLY A 62 -12.24 5.87 9.68
N PHE A 63 -12.84 6.96 10.18
CA PHE A 63 -12.11 8.13 10.67
C PHE A 63 -11.20 7.81 11.85
N ILE A 64 -11.71 7.14 12.89
CA ILE A 64 -10.92 6.79 14.09
C ILE A 64 -9.76 5.88 13.71
N THR A 65 -10.02 4.86 12.88
CA THR A 65 -8.99 3.92 12.46
C THR A 65 -7.85 4.63 11.74
N ALA A 66 -8.17 5.51 10.78
CA ALA A 66 -7.16 6.28 10.07
C ALA A 66 -6.39 7.24 10.97
N VAL A 67 -7.05 7.92 11.92
CA VAL A 67 -6.37 8.80 12.88
C VAL A 67 -5.38 8.02 13.75
N VAL A 68 -5.76 6.83 14.22
CA VAL A 68 -4.88 5.98 15.02
C VAL A 68 -3.68 5.50 14.19
N CYS A 69 -3.91 5.01 12.97
CA CYS A 69 -2.84 4.56 12.08
C CYS A 69 -1.88 5.70 11.68
N ALA A 70 -2.42 6.87 11.32
CA ALA A 70 -1.64 8.07 10.99
C ALA A 70 -0.82 8.59 12.19
N SER A 71 -1.33 8.40 13.41
CA SER A 71 -0.60 8.75 14.63
C SER A 71 0.67 7.93 14.77
N LEU A 72 0.68 6.70 14.27
CA LEU A 72 1.81 5.76 14.31
C LEU A 72 2.76 5.85 13.11
N GLN A 73 2.66 6.88 12.26
CA GLN A 73 3.47 6.98 11.04
C GLN A 73 4.99 6.84 11.31
N ASN A 74 5.49 7.38 12.44
CA ASN A 74 6.92 7.38 12.82
C ASN A 74 7.35 6.11 13.59
N LEU A 75 6.52 5.06 13.62
CA LEU A 75 6.81 3.84 14.41
C LEU A 75 8.07 3.11 13.94
N ASN A 76 8.33 3.12 12.63
CA ASN A 76 9.54 2.56 12.03
C ASN A 76 10.81 3.26 12.54
N GLU A 77 10.80 4.60 12.65
CA GLU A 77 11.90 5.37 13.21
C GLU A 77 12.15 5.04 14.69
N TRP A 78 11.07 4.81 15.46
CA TRP A 78 11.16 4.50 16.89
C TRP A 78 11.68 3.09 17.17
N LEU A 79 11.31 2.12 16.31
CA LEU A 79 11.71 0.72 16.47
C LEU A 79 12.99 0.37 15.72
N HIS A 80 13.49 1.26 14.85
CA HIS A 80 14.60 1.01 13.93
C HIS A 80 14.38 -0.26 13.07
N ILE A 81 13.14 -0.46 12.62
CA ILE A 81 12.73 -1.55 11.72
C ILE A 81 12.08 -0.90 10.50
N ASP A 82 12.77 -0.98 9.36
CA ASP A 82 12.33 -0.35 8.11
C ASP A 82 11.40 -1.28 7.31
N GLU A 83 11.70 -2.57 7.29
CA GLU A 83 10.97 -3.57 6.50
C GLU A 83 9.60 -3.95 7.11
N GLY A 84 8.54 -3.80 6.30
CA GLY A 84 7.20 -4.34 6.58
C GLY A 84 6.36 -3.59 7.64
N MET A 85 6.87 -2.50 8.22
CA MET A 85 6.17 -1.80 9.31
C MET A 85 4.89 -1.10 8.85
N ASP A 86 4.80 -0.67 7.59
CA ASP A 86 3.59 -0.07 7.03
C ASP A 86 2.42 -1.06 6.96
N VAL A 87 2.70 -2.32 6.64
CA VAL A 87 1.70 -3.40 6.65
C VAL A 87 1.18 -3.60 8.07
N PHE A 88 2.07 -3.63 9.07
CA PHE A 88 1.67 -3.77 10.47
C PHE A 88 0.85 -2.57 10.97
N LYS A 89 1.25 -1.34 10.63
CA LYS A 89 0.52 -0.12 11.00
C LYS A 89 -0.89 -0.11 10.40
N LEU A 90 -1.02 -0.34 9.10
CA LEU A 90 -2.32 -0.26 8.42
C LEU A 90 -3.21 -1.47 8.71
N HIS A 91 -2.69 -2.69 8.56
CA HIS A 91 -3.48 -3.91 8.66
C HIS A 91 -3.52 -4.49 10.07
N GLY A 92 -2.38 -4.52 10.76
CA GLY A 92 -2.27 -5.00 12.13
C GLY A 92 -3.03 -4.09 13.09
N VAL A 93 -2.55 -2.86 13.27
CA VAL A 93 -3.18 -1.90 14.20
C VAL A 93 -4.56 -1.49 13.72
N GLY A 94 -4.73 -1.18 12.43
CA GLY A 94 -6.04 -0.84 11.88
C GLY A 94 -7.08 -1.94 12.08
N GLY A 95 -6.67 -3.21 11.90
CA GLY A 95 -7.53 -4.36 12.13
C GLY A 95 -7.90 -4.53 13.61
N MET A 96 -6.97 -4.30 14.53
CA MET A 96 -7.23 -4.30 15.98
C MET A 96 -8.22 -3.21 16.37
N VAL A 97 -8.06 -1.99 15.83
CA VAL A 97 -8.97 -0.86 16.11
C VAL A 97 -10.37 -1.17 15.58
N GLY A 98 -10.50 -1.63 14.34
CA GLY A 98 -11.78 -2.04 13.76
C GLY A 98 -12.46 -3.15 14.56
N SER A 99 -11.70 -4.18 14.94
CA SER A 99 -12.17 -5.33 15.72
C SER A 99 -12.58 -4.94 17.13
N PHE A 100 -11.95 -3.93 17.73
CA PHE A 100 -12.38 -3.39 19.02
C PHE A 100 -13.68 -2.58 18.88
N LEU A 101 -13.76 -1.72 17.86
CA LEU A 101 -14.89 -0.83 17.65
C LEU A 101 -16.18 -1.57 17.30
N ILE A 102 -16.12 -2.69 16.57
CA ILE A 102 -17.32 -3.54 16.36
C ILE A 102 -17.89 -4.07 17.68
N GLY A 103 -17.03 -4.38 18.66
CA GLY A 103 -17.50 -4.84 19.98
C GLY A 103 -18.39 -3.82 20.68
N ILE A 104 -18.15 -2.53 20.39
CA ILE A 104 -18.94 -1.41 20.91
C ILE A 104 -20.15 -1.16 20.01
N PHE A 105 -19.93 -0.98 18.70
CA PHE A 105 -20.89 -0.39 17.78
C PHE A 105 -21.78 -1.39 17.02
N ALA A 106 -21.56 -2.69 17.13
CA ALA A 106 -22.47 -3.68 16.54
C ALA A 106 -23.89 -3.53 17.10
N THR A 107 -24.89 -3.66 16.23
CA THR A 107 -26.31 -3.65 16.64
C THR A 107 -27.10 -4.71 15.90
N SER A 108 -27.98 -5.40 16.63
CA SER A 108 -28.92 -6.38 16.10
C SER A 108 -29.87 -5.75 15.08
N SER A 109 -30.18 -4.46 15.20
CA SER A 109 -31.03 -3.74 14.23
C SER A 109 -30.46 -3.75 12.81
N ILE A 110 -29.13 -3.81 12.69
CA ILE A 110 -28.43 -3.88 11.41
C ILE A 110 -28.09 -5.31 11.05
N SER A 111 -27.56 -6.10 12.00
CA SER A 111 -27.16 -7.48 11.71
C SER A 111 -28.34 -8.34 11.24
N MET A 112 -29.55 -8.08 11.76
CA MET A 112 -30.76 -8.86 11.43
C MET A 112 -31.34 -8.54 10.05
N LEU A 113 -30.75 -7.61 9.28
CA LEU A 113 -31.20 -7.32 7.91
C LEU A 113 -31.07 -8.52 6.96
N ASP A 114 -30.25 -9.51 7.31
CA ASP A 114 -30.15 -10.79 6.58
C ASP A 114 -31.24 -11.81 6.98
N GLY A 115 -32.04 -11.50 8.01
CA GLY A 115 -33.12 -12.34 8.53
C GLY A 115 -32.69 -13.46 9.48
N VAL A 116 -31.39 -13.64 9.76
CA VAL A 116 -30.86 -14.78 10.54
C VAL A 116 -29.82 -14.40 11.59
N THR A 117 -29.05 -13.32 11.38
CA THR A 117 -27.92 -12.97 12.23
C THR A 117 -28.31 -11.94 13.29
N SER A 118 -28.20 -12.29 14.57
CA SER A 118 -28.33 -11.34 15.67
C SER A 118 -26.99 -11.17 16.38
N ALA A 119 -26.39 -10.00 16.21
CA ALA A 119 -25.09 -9.65 16.77
C ALA A 119 -25.19 -8.31 17.55
N PRO A 120 -25.71 -8.33 18.79
CA PRO A 120 -25.76 -7.14 19.62
C PRO A 120 -24.36 -6.80 20.15
N GLY A 121 -23.95 -5.54 20.03
CA GLY A 121 -22.74 -4.99 20.63
C GLY A 121 -23.01 -4.21 21.91
N GLY A 122 -22.02 -3.46 22.37
CA GLY A 122 -22.11 -2.61 23.56
C GLY A 122 -23.26 -1.61 23.51
N ILE A 123 -23.54 -1.02 22.34
CA ILE A 123 -24.65 -0.05 22.16
C ILE A 123 -26.03 -0.67 22.34
N ASP A 124 -26.18 -1.98 22.13
CA ASP A 124 -27.41 -2.74 22.36
C ASP A 124 -27.48 -3.31 23.79
N GLY A 125 -26.55 -2.90 24.68
CA GLY A 125 -26.47 -3.38 26.07
C GLY A 125 -25.68 -4.69 26.23
N ASN A 126 -25.12 -5.26 25.16
CA ASN A 126 -24.26 -6.44 25.24
C ASN A 126 -22.79 -6.06 25.46
N GLY A 127 -22.45 -5.65 26.68
CA GLY A 127 -21.07 -5.32 27.06
C GLY A 127 -20.09 -6.50 26.96
N THR A 128 -20.59 -7.74 26.96
CA THR A 128 -19.74 -8.94 26.82
C THR A 128 -19.08 -9.02 25.43
N GLN A 129 -19.67 -8.37 24.42
CA GLN A 129 -19.12 -8.37 23.07
C GLN A 129 -17.72 -7.73 23.01
N VAL A 130 -17.47 -6.65 23.76
CA VAL A 130 -16.14 -6.01 23.83
C VAL A 130 -15.09 -6.99 24.35
N GLY A 131 -15.43 -7.79 25.38
CA GLY A 131 -14.54 -8.82 25.91
C GLY A 131 -14.23 -9.92 24.89
N LYS A 132 -15.22 -10.33 24.10
CA LYS A 132 -15.03 -11.31 23.00
C LYS A 132 -14.10 -10.77 21.93
N GLN A 133 -14.28 -9.51 21.53
CA GLN A 133 -13.39 -8.87 20.55
C GLN A 133 -11.94 -8.76 21.07
N PHE A 134 -11.75 -8.50 22.36
CA PHE A 134 -10.40 -8.48 22.93
C PHE A 134 -9.75 -9.87 22.95
N ALA A 135 -10.52 -10.92 23.27
CA ALA A 135 -10.06 -12.29 23.18
C ALA A 135 -9.69 -12.68 21.73
N GLU A 136 -10.49 -12.26 20.74
CA GLU A 136 -10.22 -12.45 19.33
C GLU A 136 -8.92 -11.77 18.90
N ILE A 137 -8.78 -10.47 19.18
CA ILE A 137 -7.59 -9.67 18.85
C ILE A 137 -6.33 -10.33 19.41
N THR A 138 -6.35 -10.69 20.69
CA THR A 138 -5.18 -11.29 21.35
C THR A 138 -4.86 -12.67 20.81
N ALA A 139 -5.86 -13.52 20.56
CA ALA A 139 -5.67 -14.84 19.99
C ALA A 139 -5.08 -14.78 18.57
N ILE A 140 -5.66 -13.96 17.68
CA ILE A 140 -5.20 -13.81 16.29
C ILE A 140 -3.79 -13.22 16.26
N SER A 141 -3.53 -12.19 17.07
CA SER A 141 -2.22 -11.54 17.09
C SER A 141 -1.13 -12.47 17.62
N ALA A 142 -1.40 -13.21 18.70
CA ALA A 142 -0.45 -14.17 19.25
C ALA A 142 -0.19 -15.32 18.28
N TYR A 143 -1.24 -15.90 17.69
CA TYR A 143 -1.09 -16.98 16.71
C TYR A 143 -0.30 -16.51 15.49
N SER A 144 -0.71 -15.40 14.87
CA SER A 144 -0.07 -14.86 13.67
C SER A 144 1.41 -14.56 13.91
N PHE A 145 1.73 -13.87 15.02
CA PHE A 145 3.11 -13.54 15.35
C PHE A 145 3.95 -14.79 15.65
N LEU A 146 3.50 -15.65 16.58
CA LEU A 146 4.29 -16.80 17.04
C LEU A 146 4.50 -17.83 15.93
N VAL A 147 3.46 -18.15 15.16
CA VAL A 147 3.56 -19.12 14.07
C VAL A 147 4.37 -18.57 12.93
N SER A 148 4.18 -17.30 12.54
CA SER A 148 5.01 -16.69 11.49
C SER A 148 6.48 -16.63 11.89
N CYS A 149 6.79 -16.21 13.12
CA CYS A 149 8.16 -16.24 13.63
C CYS A 149 8.73 -17.65 13.62
N ALA A 150 8.00 -18.64 14.13
CA ALA A 150 8.46 -20.02 14.14
C ALA A 150 8.77 -20.52 12.71
N LEU A 151 7.88 -20.27 11.75
CA LEU A 151 8.09 -20.64 10.36
C LEU A 151 9.31 -19.93 9.75
N LEU A 152 9.44 -18.61 9.94
CA LEU A 152 10.57 -17.86 9.41
C LEU A 152 11.91 -18.34 10.00
N TYR A 153 11.95 -18.67 11.29
CA TYR A 153 13.15 -19.27 11.91
C TYR A 153 13.43 -20.68 11.40
N ILE A 154 12.42 -21.52 11.19
CA ILE A 154 12.60 -22.85 10.62
C ILE A 154 13.18 -22.75 9.20
N LEU A 155 12.60 -21.91 8.35
CA LEU A 155 13.07 -21.69 6.98
C LEU A 155 14.52 -21.18 6.95
N LYS A 156 14.89 -20.31 7.89
CA LYS A 156 16.26 -19.79 8.03
C LYS A 156 17.31 -20.88 8.26
N PHE A 157 16.96 -22.03 8.85
CA PHE A 157 17.93 -23.10 9.12
C PHE A 157 17.96 -24.18 8.03
N ILE A 158 17.09 -24.13 7.03
CA ILE A 158 17.06 -25.13 5.95
C ILE A 158 17.82 -24.59 4.74
N PRO A 159 18.94 -25.24 4.33
CA PRO A 159 19.72 -24.80 3.18
C PRO A 159 18.85 -24.74 1.91
N GLY A 160 18.91 -23.61 1.20
CA GLY A 160 18.14 -23.38 -0.02
C GLY A 160 16.74 -22.79 0.18
N MET A 161 16.30 -22.51 1.41
CA MET A 161 14.98 -21.91 1.70
C MET A 161 15.05 -20.59 2.47
N HIS A 162 16.18 -19.88 2.37
CA HIS A 162 16.29 -18.55 2.98
C HIS A 162 15.37 -17.57 2.26
N LEU A 163 14.49 -16.91 3.02
CA LEU A 163 13.54 -15.95 2.46
C LEU A 163 14.21 -14.61 2.11
N ARG A 164 15.24 -14.22 2.85
CA ARG A 164 16.03 -13.01 2.57
C ARG A 164 17.18 -13.37 1.63
N VAL A 165 17.38 -12.55 0.61
CA VAL A 165 18.52 -12.64 -0.31
C VAL A 165 19.85 -12.34 0.41
N THR A 166 20.97 -12.62 -0.26
CA THR A 166 22.29 -12.24 0.27
C THR A 166 22.49 -10.73 0.20
N GLU A 167 23.39 -10.21 1.03
CA GLU A 167 23.66 -8.76 1.09
C GLU A 167 24.24 -8.24 -0.23
N GLU A 168 25.02 -9.06 -0.94
CA GLU A 168 25.51 -8.72 -2.29
C GLU A 168 24.37 -8.57 -3.30
N ALA A 169 23.39 -9.46 -3.29
CA ALA A 169 22.21 -9.37 -4.13
C ALA A 169 21.32 -8.17 -3.76
N GLU A 170 21.21 -7.87 -2.46
CA GLU A 170 20.50 -6.70 -1.94
C GLU A 170 21.14 -5.38 -2.44
N ILE A 171 22.48 -5.29 -2.43
CA ILE A 171 23.22 -4.12 -2.94
C ILE A 171 23.11 -3.99 -4.46
N GLN A 172 23.18 -5.11 -5.18
CA GLN A 172 23.05 -5.12 -6.65
C GLN A 172 21.64 -4.74 -7.11
N GLY A 173 20.63 -5.00 -6.28
CA GLY A 173 19.23 -4.77 -6.54
C GLY A 173 18.49 -6.05 -6.94
N LEU A 174 17.37 -6.31 -6.27
CA LEU A 174 16.54 -7.50 -6.47
C LEU A 174 16.03 -7.65 -7.91
N ASP A 175 15.77 -6.54 -8.61
CA ASP A 175 15.35 -6.56 -10.01
C ASP A 175 16.39 -7.23 -10.91
N VAL A 176 17.69 -6.98 -10.66
CA VAL A 176 18.78 -7.56 -11.46
C VAL A 176 19.07 -9.00 -11.04
N ASP A 177 18.96 -9.31 -9.75
CA ASP A 177 19.28 -10.65 -9.22
C ASP A 177 18.16 -11.68 -9.47
N GLN A 178 16.89 -11.27 -9.29
CA GLN A 178 15.73 -12.17 -9.35
C GLN A 178 14.92 -12.02 -10.64
N PHE A 179 14.93 -10.85 -11.29
CA PHE A 179 14.09 -10.54 -12.45
C PHE A 179 14.90 -10.19 -13.72
N PHE A 180 16.17 -10.64 -13.80
CA PHE A 180 17.07 -10.35 -14.92
C PHE A 180 16.44 -10.61 -16.30
N ASP A 181 15.69 -11.71 -16.44
CA ASP A 181 15.03 -12.10 -17.70
C ASP A 181 13.64 -11.46 -17.90
N GLU A 182 13.04 -10.86 -16.86
CA GLU A 182 11.73 -10.19 -16.94
C GLU A 182 11.83 -8.65 -17.07
N GLN A 183 13.03 -8.08 -16.90
CA GLN A 183 13.29 -6.66 -17.20
C GLN A 183 13.12 -6.31 -18.69
N ILE A 184 12.77 -7.28 -19.55
CA ILE A 184 12.48 -7.10 -20.97
C ILE A 184 11.03 -6.61 -21.15
N GLY A 185 10.76 -5.41 -20.66
CA GLY A 185 9.74 -4.53 -21.20
C GLY A 185 10.42 -3.44 -22.02
N ASP A 186 10.63 -3.69 -23.33
CA ASP A 186 10.97 -2.72 -24.40
C ASP A 186 12.16 -1.72 -24.24
N TRP A 187 12.81 -1.58 -23.08
CA TRP A 187 13.92 -0.61 -22.92
C TRP A 187 15.23 -1.03 -23.58
N ALA A 188 15.55 -2.33 -23.58
CA ALA A 188 16.67 -2.86 -24.35
C ALA A 188 16.47 -2.66 -25.87
N ILE A 189 15.22 -2.62 -26.35
CA ILE A 189 14.90 -2.28 -27.73
C ILE A 189 15.16 -0.80 -27.98
N PHE A 190 14.85 0.10 -27.05
CA PHE A 190 15.21 1.51 -27.19
C PHE A 190 16.73 1.72 -27.22
N ASP A 191 17.49 1.01 -26.38
CA ASP A 191 18.96 1.05 -26.42
C ASP A 191 19.52 0.44 -27.71
N GLU A 192 18.99 -0.70 -28.18
CA GLU A 192 19.36 -1.27 -29.49
C GLU A 192 18.98 -0.34 -30.65
N LEU A 193 17.82 0.32 -30.59
CA LEU A 193 17.36 1.26 -31.61
C LEU A 193 18.20 2.54 -31.61
N ASP A 194 18.60 3.05 -30.45
CA ASP A 194 19.50 4.20 -30.35
C ASP A 194 20.91 3.84 -30.81
N GLN A 195 21.41 2.65 -30.49
CA GLN A 195 22.67 2.15 -31.07
C GLN A 195 22.55 2.00 -32.59
N ARG A 196 21.45 1.44 -33.10
CA ARG A 196 21.21 1.33 -34.56
C ARG A 196 21.07 2.69 -35.22
N LYS A 197 20.43 3.68 -34.59
CA LYS A 197 20.37 5.06 -35.07
C LYS A 197 21.75 5.68 -35.13
N MET A 198 22.56 5.54 -34.09
CA MET A 198 23.94 6.06 -34.09
C MET A 198 24.77 5.42 -35.21
N VAL A 199 24.65 4.11 -35.41
CA VAL A 199 25.32 3.40 -36.51
C VAL A 199 24.78 3.84 -37.87
N PHE A 200 23.47 4.05 -38.02
CA PHE A 200 22.85 4.55 -39.25
C PHE A 200 23.28 5.99 -39.56
N GLU A 201 23.32 6.89 -38.58
CA GLU A 201 23.81 8.26 -38.75
C GLU A 201 25.30 8.31 -39.05
N ALA A 202 26.08 7.40 -38.47
CA ALA A 202 27.52 7.28 -38.74
C ALA A 202 27.82 6.66 -40.12
N SER A 203 26.97 5.76 -40.61
CA SER A 203 27.13 5.07 -41.91
C SER A 203 26.38 5.74 -43.07
N SER A 204 25.43 6.63 -42.76
CA SER A 204 24.73 7.45 -43.75
C SER A 204 25.74 8.36 -44.46
N PRO A 205 25.79 8.36 -45.80
CA PRO A 205 26.49 9.39 -46.54
C PRO A 205 25.93 10.74 -46.08
N ARG A 206 26.73 11.56 -45.40
CA ARG A 206 26.31 12.92 -45.05
C ARG A 206 25.95 13.61 -46.36
N THR A 207 24.68 13.97 -46.56
CA THR A 207 24.35 14.97 -47.57
C THR A 207 25.20 16.20 -47.24
N PRO A 208 26.07 16.64 -48.15
CA PRO A 208 26.92 17.80 -47.86
C PRO A 208 26.02 18.98 -47.49
N PRO A 209 26.39 19.78 -46.48
CA PRO A 209 25.63 20.96 -46.11
C PRO A 209 25.43 21.84 -47.36
N VAL A 210 24.25 22.44 -47.51
CA VAL A 210 23.83 23.20 -48.72
C VAL A 210 24.85 24.27 -49.14
N GLN A 211 25.73 24.70 -48.23
CA GLN A 211 26.85 25.61 -48.49
C GLN A 211 27.94 25.00 -49.40
N ASP A 212 28.31 23.72 -49.22
CA ASP A 212 29.35 23.05 -50.04
C ASP A 212 28.93 22.85 -51.49
N VAL A 213 27.63 22.59 -51.71
CA VAL A 213 27.06 22.44 -53.06
C VAL A 213 27.07 23.79 -53.80
N ARG A 214 26.79 24.91 -53.11
CA ARG A 214 26.83 26.25 -53.72
C ARG A 214 28.25 26.68 -54.08
N GLU A 215 29.25 26.36 -53.26
CA GLU A 215 30.66 26.68 -53.55
C GLU A 215 31.18 25.83 -54.72
N THR A 216 30.81 24.54 -54.78
CA THR A 216 31.18 23.64 -55.88
C THR A 216 30.56 24.10 -57.20
N ILE A 217 29.26 24.46 -57.22
CA ILE A 217 28.59 25.04 -58.40
C ILE A 217 29.25 26.35 -58.84
N LYS A 218 29.62 27.23 -57.90
CA LYS A 218 30.34 28.48 -58.23
C LYS A 218 31.73 28.23 -58.83
N GLN A 219 32.42 27.18 -58.42
CA GLN A 219 33.72 26.81 -59.00
C GLN A 219 33.57 26.21 -60.40
N THR A 220 32.57 25.34 -60.63
CA THR A 220 32.32 24.76 -61.96
C THR A 220 31.82 25.79 -62.97
N MET A 221 31.08 26.83 -62.54
CA MET A 221 30.62 27.91 -63.42
C MET A 221 31.70 28.98 -63.72
N LYS A 222 32.90 28.86 -63.14
CA LYS A 222 34.04 29.76 -63.39
C LYS A 222 35.15 29.14 -64.24
N ALA A 223 34.97 27.89 -64.71
CA ALA A 223 35.86 27.20 -65.65
C ALA A 223 35.30 27.30 -67.08
#